data_AF-A0A382TED8-F1
#
_entry.id   AF-A0A382TED8-F1
#
_cell.length_a   1.000
_cell.length_b   1.000
_cell.length_c   1.000
_cell.angle_alpha   90.00
_cell.angle_beta   90.00
_cell.angle_gamma   90.00
#
_symmetry.space_group_name_H-M   'P 1'
#
loop_
_entity.id
_entity.type
_entity.pdbx_description
1 polymer ?
#
loop_
_entity_poly.entity_id
_entity_poly.type
_entity_poly.pdbx_seq_one_letter_code
_entity_poly.pdbx_strand_id
1 'polypeptide(L)'
;MDLDKNAIMNEVGGAFMVSWLVLSSVDAGIGTLTGALILAAAWMAISGAHILPVVTWCHMMTGDPTDMDSMMGSAMQLVGQVIGAAMAIALMTEGGAIETGWAATAWEAPDLWGALTMLAAGAVFWTVYSRCDTWVTAFAVMAMAGAMGGVDAAHEMGSSLLSGMDGVQDVGMHWVVDGLIVGVGARVGVMIDDMI
;
A
#
# COMPACT_ATOMS: atom_id res chain seq x y z
N MET A 1 14.16 -16.34 -13.78
CA MET A 1 13.74 -15.42 -12.72
C MET A 1 14.15 -16.00 -11.38
N ASP A 2 15.12 -15.39 -10.71
CA ASP A 2 15.37 -15.64 -9.29
C ASP A 2 14.58 -14.60 -8.50
N LEU A 3 13.51 -15.04 -7.82
CA LEU A 3 12.72 -14.17 -6.95
C LEU A 3 13.55 -13.81 -5.72
N ASP A 4 13.64 -12.52 -5.40
CA ASP A 4 14.23 -12.07 -4.15
C ASP A 4 13.29 -12.42 -2.98
N LYS A 5 13.53 -13.59 -2.40
CA LYS A 5 12.78 -14.10 -1.26
C LYS A 5 12.89 -13.19 -0.04
N ASN A 6 14.03 -12.52 0.14
CA ASN A 6 14.23 -11.63 1.28
C ASN A 6 13.36 -10.38 1.12
N ALA A 7 13.33 -9.80 -0.08
CA ALA A 7 12.44 -8.69 -0.38
C ALA A 7 10.97 -9.06 -0.13
N ILE A 8 10.51 -10.22 -0.61
CA ILE A 8 9.13 -10.69 -0.38
C ILE A 8 8.86 -10.90 1.12
N MET A 9 9.79 -11.52 1.86
CA MET A 9 9.62 -11.73 3.30
C MET A 9 9.57 -10.42 4.09
N ASN A 10 10.34 -9.42 3.67
CA ASN A 10 10.29 -8.08 4.25
C ASN A 10 8.91 -7.43 4.05
N GLU A 11 8.30 -7.60 2.86
CA GLU A 11 6.92 -7.15 2.61
C GLU A 11 5.90 -7.88 3.48
N VAL A 12 6.02 -9.20 3.62
CA VAL A 12 5.13 -9.99 4.49
C VAL A 12 5.20 -9.47 5.93
N GLY A 13 6.41 -9.28 6.47
CA GLY A 13 6.59 -8.79 7.84
C GLY A 13 6.10 -7.35 8.04
N GLY A 14 6.39 -6.46 7.09
CA GLY A 14 5.97 -5.06 7.14
C GLY A 14 4.46 -4.90 7.06
N ALA A 15 3.83 -5.56 6.08
CA ALA A 15 2.38 -5.51 5.91
C ALA A 15 1.63 -6.18 7.06
N PHE A 16 2.17 -7.26 7.65
CA PHE A 16 1.65 -7.82 8.89
C PHE A 16 1.63 -6.76 10.00
N MET A 17 2.75 -6.07 10.21
CA MET A 17 2.89 -5.08 11.28
C MET A 17 1.91 -3.92 11.11
N VAL A 18 1.78 -3.39 9.89
CA VAL A 18 0.83 -2.32 9.57
C VAL A 18 -0.60 -2.80 9.72
N SER A 19 -0.95 -3.95 9.14
CA SER A 19 -2.30 -4.51 9.25
C SER A 19 -2.70 -4.81 10.70
N TRP A 20 -1.76 -5.22 11.55
CA TRP A 20 -2.02 -5.60 12.93
C TRP A 20 -2.02 -4.43 13.93
N LEU A 21 -1.22 -3.40 13.67
CA LEU A 21 -1.04 -2.31 14.64
C LEU A 21 -1.65 -0.99 14.19
N VAL A 22 -1.79 -0.76 12.89
CA VAL A 22 -2.34 0.48 12.32
C VAL A 22 -3.82 0.30 11.98
N LEU A 23 -4.13 -0.71 11.18
CA LEU A 23 -5.46 -0.79 10.54
C LEU A 23 -6.53 -1.45 11.41
N SER A 24 -6.12 -2.23 12.41
CA SER A 24 -7.02 -2.99 13.26
C SER A 24 -7.12 -2.50 14.70
N SER A 25 -6.22 -1.60 15.11
CA SER A 25 -6.27 -1.06 16.45
C SER A 25 -7.23 0.14 16.47
N VAL A 26 -8.07 0.17 17.52
CA VAL A 26 -8.97 1.29 17.77
C VAL A 26 -8.07 2.53 17.97
N ASP A 27 -8.24 3.53 17.11
CA ASP A 27 -7.54 4.82 17.08
C ASP A 27 -6.19 4.92 16.31
N ALA A 28 -5.67 3.87 15.66
CA ALA A 28 -4.39 3.96 14.92
C ALA A 28 -4.48 3.91 13.38
N GLY A 29 -5.63 4.26 12.79
CA GLY A 29 -5.81 4.23 11.33
C GLY A 29 -4.71 4.98 10.55
N ILE A 30 -4.52 4.63 9.26
CA ILE A 30 -3.42 5.15 8.41
C ILE A 30 -3.36 6.69 8.36
N GLY A 31 -4.49 7.39 8.52
CA GLY A 31 -4.56 8.86 8.55
C GLY A 31 -4.31 9.51 9.92
N THR A 32 -3.95 8.75 10.95
CA THR A 32 -3.71 9.27 12.31
C THR A 32 -2.23 9.37 12.65
N LEU A 33 -1.89 10.21 13.64
CA LEU A 33 -0.52 10.33 14.13
C LEU A 33 0.00 9.00 14.68
N THR A 34 -0.84 8.24 15.40
CA THR A 34 -0.47 6.91 15.90
C THR A 34 -0.12 5.97 14.74
N GLY A 35 -0.95 5.95 13.69
CA GLY A 35 -0.70 5.16 12.49
C GLY A 35 0.62 5.55 11.80
N ALA A 36 0.88 6.86 11.66
CA ALA A 36 2.15 7.36 11.11
C ALA A 36 3.37 6.90 11.92
N LEU A 37 3.31 6.96 13.26
CA LEU A 37 4.43 6.56 14.12
C LEU A 37 4.72 5.06 14.03
N ILE A 38 3.67 4.23 13.94
CA ILE A 38 3.81 2.78 13.78
C ILE A 38 4.37 2.46 12.39
N LEU A 39 3.87 3.09 11.34
CA LEU A 39 4.37 2.91 9.98
C LEU A 39 5.84 3.38 9.85
N ALA A 40 6.19 4.50 10.47
CA ALA A 40 7.58 4.95 10.57
C ALA A 40 8.45 3.91 11.27
N ALA A 41 7.99 3.34 12.39
CA ALA A 41 8.69 2.28 13.10
C ALA A 41 8.87 1.01 12.23
N ALA A 42 7.85 0.63 11.46
CA ALA A 42 7.92 -0.50 10.55
C ALA A 42 8.98 -0.29 9.46
N TRP A 43 9.06 0.89 8.84
CA TRP A 43 10.10 1.21 7.86
C TRP A 43 11.50 1.32 8.47
N MET A 44 11.63 1.80 9.72
CA MET A 44 12.92 1.78 10.41
C MET A 44 13.38 0.36 10.76
N ALA A 45 12.44 -0.53 11.11
CA ALA A 45 12.73 -1.91 11.47
C ALA A 45 13.00 -2.80 10.25
N ILE A 46 12.34 -2.54 9.12
CA ILE A 46 12.39 -3.35 7.90
C ILE A 46 12.84 -2.46 6.73
N SER A 47 14.13 -2.15 6.73
CA SER A 47 14.73 -1.34 5.66
C SER A 47 14.59 -2.01 4.29
N GLY A 48 14.23 -1.22 3.29
CA GLY A 48 14.04 -1.67 1.91
C GLY A 48 12.68 -2.29 1.60
N ALA A 49 11.78 -2.44 2.59
CA ALA A 49 10.40 -2.82 2.32
C ALA A 49 9.56 -1.62 1.85
N HIS A 50 8.68 -1.87 0.89
CA HIS A 50 7.65 -0.91 0.46
C HIS A 50 6.51 -0.84 1.48
N ILE A 51 6.16 -1.98 2.09
CA ILE A 51 5.12 -2.16 3.13
C ILE A 51 3.69 -1.93 2.64
N LEU A 52 3.47 -0.86 1.85
CA LEU A 52 2.17 -0.47 1.33
C LEU A 52 2.08 -0.74 -0.17
N PRO A 53 0.91 -1.21 -0.67
CA PRO A 53 0.70 -1.43 -2.10
C PRO A 53 0.96 -0.19 -2.94
N VAL A 54 0.49 0.96 -2.48
CA VAL A 54 0.64 2.23 -3.20
C VAL A 54 2.11 2.60 -3.41
N VAL A 55 2.99 2.31 -2.45
CA VAL A 55 4.44 2.55 -2.56
C VAL A 55 5.05 1.64 -3.61
N THR A 56 4.58 0.40 -3.68
CA THR A 56 5.04 -0.58 -4.68
C THR A 56 4.62 -0.17 -6.08
N TRP A 57 3.39 0.33 -6.26
CA TRP A 57 2.95 0.91 -7.52
C TRP A 57 3.79 2.12 -7.94
N CYS A 58 4.17 2.99 -7.00
CA CYS A 58 5.08 4.09 -7.28
C CYS A 58 6.43 3.57 -7.80
N HIS A 59 7.06 2.61 -7.12
CA HIS A 59 8.31 1.99 -7.60
C HIS A 59 8.17 1.40 -9.01
N MET A 60 7.09 0.65 -9.28
CA MET A 60 6.83 0.08 -10.60
C MET A 60 6.70 1.15 -11.69
N MET A 61 6.07 2.28 -11.38
CA MET A 61 5.79 3.33 -12.34
C MET A 61 6.95 4.31 -12.54
N THR A 62 7.79 4.50 -11.53
CA THR A 62 8.99 5.35 -11.62
C THR A 62 10.23 4.58 -12.07
N GLY A 63 10.21 3.25 -11.97
CA GLY A 63 11.21 2.37 -12.57
C GLY A 63 11.08 2.27 -14.09
N ASP A 64 11.82 1.32 -14.69
CA ASP A 64 11.68 1.01 -16.11
C ASP A 64 10.48 0.06 -16.34
N PRO A 65 9.37 0.55 -16.93
CA PRO A 65 8.18 -0.29 -17.17
C PRO A 65 8.39 -1.33 -18.28
N THR A 66 9.52 -1.28 -19.00
CA THR A 66 9.86 -2.28 -20.02
C THR A 66 10.68 -3.44 -19.45
N ASP A 67 11.20 -3.28 -18.22
CA ASP A 67 11.84 -4.35 -17.47
C ASP A 67 10.80 -5.25 -16.79
N MET A 68 10.38 -6.30 -17.52
CA MET A 68 9.38 -7.25 -17.03
C MET A 68 9.85 -8.02 -15.79
N ASP A 69 11.16 -8.24 -15.60
CA ASP A 69 11.68 -8.95 -14.43
C ASP A 69 11.57 -8.06 -13.19
N SER A 70 11.89 -6.78 -13.31
CA SER A 70 11.69 -5.79 -12.23
C SER A 70 10.20 -5.64 -11.88
N MET A 71 9.34 -5.47 -12.88
CA MET A 71 7.88 -5.37 -12.66
C MET A 71 7.32 -6.62 -11.97
N MET A 72 7.76 -7.81 -12.38
CA MET A 72 7.32 -9.06 -11.77
C MET A 72 7.85 -9.21 -10.33
N GLY A 73 9.07 -8.74 -10.06
CA GLY A 73 9.61 -8.65 -8.69
C GLY A 73 8.72 -7.80 -7.78
N SER A 74 8.35 -6.60 -8.23
CA SER A 74 7.43 -5.72 -7.48
C SER A 74 6.01 -6.27 -7.39
N ALA A 75 5.51 -6.95 -8.42
CA ALA A 75 4.22 -7.63 -8.34
C ALA A 75 4.25 -8.73 -7.25
N MET A 76 5.35 -9.46 -7.10
CA MET A 76 5.51 -10.44 -6.01
C MET A 76 5.62 -9.80 -4.63
N GLN A 77 6.16 -8.57 -4.53
CA GLN A 77 6.10 -7.77 -3.31
C GLN A 77 4.66 -7.43 -2.93
N LEU A 78 3.82 -7.02 -3.88
CA LEU A 78 2.39 -6.78 -3.66
C LEU A 78 1.70 -8.06 -3.11
N VAL A 79 2.01 -9.23 -3.66
CA VAL A 79 1.51 -10.52 -3.15
C VAL A 79 1.99 -10.78 -1.71
N GLY A 80 3.26 -10.50 -1.42
CA GLY A 80 3.81 -10.60 -0.06
C GLY A 80 3.05 -9.74 0.94
N GLN A 81 2.67 -8.51 0.57
CA GLN A 81 1.91 -7.61 1.43
C GLN A 81 0.53 -8.19 1.77
N VAL A 82 -0.17 -8.75 0.78
CA VAL A 82 -1.47 -9.41 0.98
C VAL A 82 -1.34 -10.60 1.93
N ILE A 83 -0.28 -11.41 1.79
CA ILE A 83 -0.02 -12.54 2.70
C ILE A 83 0.22 -12.05 4.12
N GLY A 84 1.05 -11.03 4.30
CA GLY A 84 1.33 -10.44 5.61
C GLY A 84 0.07 -9.90 6.28
N ALA A 85 -0.73 -9.15 5.54
CA ALA A 85 -1.98 -8.59 6.03
C ALA A 85 -3.01 -9.68 6.38
N ALA A 86 -3.17 -10.70 5.52
CA ALA A 86 -4.04 -11.84 5.81
C ALA A 86 -3.61 -12.58 7.08
N MET A 87 -2.31 -12.77 7.31
CA MET A 87 -1.82 -13.38 8.56
C MET A 87 -2.17 -12.55 9.80
N ALA A 88 -2.08 -11.21 9.70
CA ALA A 88 -2.49 -10.33 10.79
C ALA A 88 -4.00 -10.46 11.06
N ILE A 89 -4.83 -10.45 10.03
CA ILE A 89 -6.29 -10.58 10.17
C ILE A 89 -6.66 -11.94 10.74
N ALA A 90 -6.05 -13.02 10.26
CA ALA A 90 -6.26 -14.36 10.81
C ALA A 90 -5.91 -14.44 12.31
N LEU A 91 -4.83 -13.78 12.74
CA LEU A 91 -4.48 -13.70 14.16
C LEU A 91 -5.56 -12.94 14.97
N MET A 92 -6.02 -11.80 14.45
CA MET A 92 -6.98 -10.95 15.14
C MET A 92 -8.38 -11.53 15.22
N THR A 93 -8.76 -12.32 14.22
CA THR A 93 -10.06 -12.99 14.16
C THR A 93 -10.06 -14.35 14.83
N GLU A 94 -8.95 -14.76 15.46
CA GLU A 94 -8.74 -16.10 15.99
C GLU A 94 -9.01 -17.20 14.95
N GLY A 95 -8.56 -16.97 13.71
CA GLY A 95 -8.79 -17.84 12.57
C GLY A 95 -10.23 -17.84 12.05
N GLY A 96 -10.95 -16.72 12.21
CA GLY A 96 -12.34 -16.54 11.81
C GLY A 96 -13.37 -16.92 12.88
N ALA A 97 -12.95 -17.20 14.12
CA ALA A 97 -13.87 -17.40 15.24
C ALA A 97 -14.53 -16.09 15.71
N ILE A 98 -13.88 -14.95 15.45
CA ILE A 98 -14.40 -13.62 15.74
C ILE A 98 -14.87 -12.97 14.42
N GLU A 99 -16.16 -12.69 14.34
CA GLU A 99 -16.76 -11.89 13.26
C GLU A 99 -16.35 -10.43 13.40
N THR A 100 -15.85 -9.83 12.31
CA THR A 100 -15.37 -8.45 12.29
C THR A 100 -16.42 -7.45 11.81
N GLY A 101 -17.51 -7.94 11.21
CA GLY A 101 -18.47 -7.09 10.51
C GLY A 101 -17.90 -6.41 9.28
N TRP A 102 -16.72 -6.84 8.80
CA TRP A 102 -16.12 -6.35 7.57
C TRP A 102 -17.02 -6.70 6.38
N ALA A 103 -17.12 -5.77 5.44
CA ALA A 103 -17.75 -5.96 4.14
C ALA A 103 -16.96 -5.15 3.13
N ALA A 104 -16.79 -5.70 1.92
CA ALA A 104 -16.11 -4.97 0.86
C ALA A 104 -16.85 -3.67 0.53
N THR A 105 -16.11 -2.58 0.45
CA THR A 105 -16.63 -1.32 -0.07
C THR A 105 -16.70 -1.42 -1.58
N ALA A 106 -17.84 -1.10 -2.18
CA ALA A 106 -18.01 -1.11 -3.63
C ALA A 106 -17.02 -0.13 -4.29
N TRP A 107 -16.33 -0.59 -5.33
CA TRP A 107 -15.39 0.26 -6.04
C TRP A 107 -16.13 1.12 -7.06
N GLU A 108 -16.04 2.42 -6.88
CA GLU A 108 -16.51 3.40 -7.85
C GLU A 108 -15.32 4.00 -8.57
N ALA A 109 -15.34 3.97 -9.90
CA ALA A 109 -14.30 4.61 -10.69
C ALA A 109 -14.22 6.09 -10.32
N PRO A 110 -13.03 6.62 -9.99
CA PRO A 110 -12.90 8.01 -9.61
C PRO A 110 -13.33 8.90 -10.77
N ASP A 111 -14.06 9.97 -10.45
CA ASP A 111 -14.33 11.01 -11.44
C ASP A 111 -13.03 11.72 -11.84
N LEU A 112 -13.11 12.62 -12.83
CA LEU A 112 -11.93 13.32 -13.33
C LEU A 112 -11.16 14.02 -12.21
N TRP A 113 -11.84 14.65 -11.26
CA TRP A 113 -11.20 15.42 -10.21
C TRP A 113 -10.62 14.52 -9.13
N GLY A 114 -11.30 13.45 -8.75
CA GLY A 114 -10.77 12.40 -7.87
C GLY A 114 -9.49 11.79 -8.43
N ALA A 115 -9.49 11.43 -9.72
CA ALA A 115 -8.31 10.89 -10.38
C ALA A 115 -7.14 11.90 -10.43
N LEU A 116 -7.43 13.19 -10.70
CA LEU A 116 -6.41 14.24 -10.66
C LEU A 116 -5.86 14.48 -9.25
N THR A 117 -6.70 14.40 -8.21
CA THR A 117 -6.27 14.49 -6.82
C THR A 117 -5.37 13.33 -6.43
N MET A 118 -5.70 12.10 -6.82
CA MET A 118 -4.85 10.92 -6.58
C MET A 118 -3.50 11.03 -7.31
N LEU A 119 -3.52 11.51 -8.55
CA LEU A 119 -2.30 11.76 -9.33
C LEU A 119 -1.42 12.83 -8.66
N ALA A 120 -2.01 13.94 -8.21
CA ALA A 120 -1.28 14.99 -7.49
C ALA A 120 -0.73 14.48 -6.15
N ALA A 121 -1.51 13.69 -5.41
CA ALA A 121 -1.09 13.08 -4.16
C ALA A 121 0.10 12.14 -4.39
N GLY A 122 0.08 11.32 -5.46
CA GLY A 122 1.21 10.47 -5.84
C GLY A 122 2.48 11.25 -6.17
N ALA A 123 2.37 12.35 -6.91
CA ALA A 123 3.51 13.21 -7.23
C ALA A 123 4.16 13.81 -5.97
N VAL A 124 3.34 14.37 -5.08
CA VAL A 124 3.81 14.99 -3.83
C VAL A 124 4.37 13.93 -2.88
N PHE A 125 3.65 12.81 -2.70
CA PHE A 125 4.08 11.69 -1.89
C PHE A 125 5.45 11.16 -2.33
N TRP A 126 5.61 10.92 -3.62
CA TRP A 126 6.86 10.36 -4.14
C TRP A 126 8.04 11.32 -4.02
N THR A 127 7.78 12.63 -4.13
CA THR A 127 8.81 13.65 -3.88
C THR A 127 9.35 13.56 -2.45
N VAL A 128 8.47 13.36 -1.46
CA VAL A 128 8.91 13.12 -0.07
C VAL A 128 9.61 11.76 0.05
N TYR A 129 9.04 10.72 -0.56
CA TYR A 129 9.56 9.36 -0.47
C TYR A 129 10.98 9.21 -1.02
N SER A 130 11.28 9.86 -2.14
CA SER A 130 12.58 9.78 -2.81
C SER A 130 13.66 10.70 -2.22
N ARG A 131 13.27 11.74 -1.47
CA ARG A 131 14.20 12.80 -1.01
C ARG A 131 14.42 12.83 0.49
N CYS A 132 13.54 12.22 1.27
CA CYS A 132 13.64 12.15 2.72
C CYS A 132 13.97 10.73 3.17
N ASP A 133 14.40 10.57 4.42
CA ASP A 133 14.52 9.25 5.02
C ASP A 133 13.16 8.53 5.01
N THR A 134 13.16 7.21 4.82
CA THR A 134 11.95 6.40 4.63
C THR A 134 10.94 6.57 5.78
N TRP A 135 11.38 6.80 7.01
CA TRP A 135 10.47 7.01 8.15
C TRP A 135 9.66 8.33 8.06
N VAL A 136 10.21 9.37 7.41
CA VAL A 136 9.52 10.66 7.21
C VAL A 136 8.30 10.48 6.30
N THR A 137 8.39 9.52 5.38
CA THR A 137 7.34 9.22 4.41
C THR A 137 6.04 8.76 5.08
N ALA A 138 6.09 8.25 6.30
CA ALA A 138 4.90 7.89 7.08
C ALA A 138 4.02 9.10 7.41
N PHE A 139 4.61 10.28 7.62
CA PHE A 139 3.83 11.51 7.82
C PHE A 139 3.20 11.99 6.53
N ALA A 140 3.85 11.76 5.38
CA ALA A 140 3.27 12.03 4.07
C ALA A 140 2.09 11.10 3.79
N VAL A 141 2.20 9.81 4.13
CA VAL A 141 1.08 8.86 4.09
C VAL A 141 -0.07 9.36 4.97
N MET A 142 0.18 9.72 6.23
CA MET A 142 -0.86 10.23 7.13
C MET A 142 -1.57 11.47 6.57
N ALA A 143 -0.82 12.41 6.00
CA ALA A 143 -1.39 13.63 5.44
C ALA A 143 -2.20 13.40 4.16
N MET A 144 -1.84 12.38 3.36
CA MET A 144 -2.39 12.17 2.02
C MET A 144 -3.20 10.88 1.86
N ALA A 145 -3.36 10.08 2.92
CA ALA A 145 -4.04 8.78 2.89
C ALA A 145 -5.41 8.85 2.20
N GLY A 146 -6.24 9.82 2.58
CA GLY A 146 -7.57 10.01 2.00
C GLY A 146 -7.54 10.51 0.54
N ALA A 147 -6.44 11.10 0.09
CA ALA A 147 -6.28 11.59 -1.28
C ALA A 147 -5.65 10.54 -2.21
N MET A 148 -4.85 9.61 -1.69
CA MET A 148 -4.18 8.57 -2.49
C MET A 148 -5.11 7.42 -2.84
N GLY A 149 -6.03 7.03 -1.94
CA GLY A 149 -6.83 5.81 -2.12
C GLY A 149 -5.97 4.54 -2.01
N GLY A 150 -6.58 3.42 -1.61
CA GLY A 150 -5.93 2.10 -1.58
C GLY A 150 -4.67 1.96 -0.70
N VAL A 151 -4.44 2.87 0.25
CA VAL A 151 -3.31 2.80 1.20
C VAL A 151 -3.39 1.58 2.13
N ASP A 152 -4.60 1.10 2.39
CA ASP A 152 -4.98 -0.08 3.16
C ASP A 152 -5.30 -1.29 2.28
N ALA A 153 -5.09 -1.22 0.96
CA ALA A 153 -5.58 -2.23 0.02
C ALA A 153 -5.04 -3.66 0.29
N ALA A 154 -3.86 -3.81 0.90
CA ALA A 154 -3.36 -5.13 1.31
C ALA A 154 -4.20 -5.74 2.43
N HIS A 155 -4.65 -4.91 3.38
CA HIS A 155 -5.54 -5.30 4.46
C HIS A 155 -6.92 -5.68 3.92
N GLU A 156 -7.50 -4.84 3.07
CA GLU A 156 -8.78 -5.14 2.41
C GLU A 156 -8.72 -6.44 1.60
N MET A 157 -7.63 -6.66 0.84
CA MET A 157 -7.43 -7.90 0.10
C MET A 157 -7.30 -9.11 1.03
N GLY A 158 -6.56 -8.98 2.13
CA GLY A 158 -6.48 -10.01 3.17
C GLY A 158 -7.85 -10.35 3.77
N SER A 159 -8.67 -9.34 4.05
CA SER A 159 -10.03 -9.50 4.58
C SER A 159 -10.96 -10.19 3.58
N SER A 160 -10.90 -9.80 2.30
CA SER A 160 -11.64 -10.45 1.22
C SER A 160 -11.26 -11.92 1.07
N LEU A 161 -9.96 -12.24 1.06
CA LEU A 161 -9.48 -13.62 0.95
C LEU A 161 -9.98 -14.51 2.09
N LEU A 162 -9.93 -14.00 3.33
CA LEU A 162 -10.35 -14.74 4.52
C LEU A 162 -11.87 -14.84 4.68
N SER A 163 -12.63 -13.97 4.03
CA SER A 163 -14.10 -14.02 3.96
C SER A 163 -14.63 -14.83 2.76
N GLY A 164 -13.77 -15.63 2.11
CA GLY A 164 -14.19 -16.47 0.99
C GLY A 164 -14.28 -15.72 -0.34
N MET A 165 -13.43 -14.70 -0.53
CA MET A 165 -13.35 -13.84 -1.72
C MET A 165 -14.53 -12.87 -1.86
N ASP A 166 -15.17 -12.49 -0.74
CA ASP A 166 -16.27 -11.54 -0.78
C ASP A 166 -15.80 -10.17 -1.29
N GLY A 167 -16.56 -9.61 -2.24
CA GLY A 167 -16.22 -8.36 -2.93
C GLY A 167 -14.80 -8.25 -3.49
N VAL A 168 -14.15 -9.38 -3.84
CA VAL A 168 -12.75 -9.37 -4.31
C VAL A 168 -12.56 -8.51 -5.57
N GLN A 169 -13.61 -8.34 -6.39
CA GLN A 169 -13.57 -7.45 -7.54
C GLN A 169 -13.37 -6.01 -7.10
N ASP A 170 -14.19 -5.52 -6.17
CA ASP A 170 -14.10 -4.15 -5.68
C ASP A 170 -12.77 -3.88 -4.97
N VAL A 171 -12.37 -4.78 -4.07
CA VAL A 171 -11.09 -4.70 -3.35
C VAL A 171 -9.91 -4.77 -4.31
N GLY A 172 -10.00 -5.63 -5.33
CA GLY A 172 -8.99 -5.74 -6.39
C GLY A 172 -8.85 -4.46 -7.21
N MET A 173 -9.96 -3.76 -7.46
CA MET A 173 -9.93 -2.48 -8.18
C MET A 173 -9.30 -1.36 -7.35
N HIS A 174 -9.59 -1.27 -6.04
CA HIS A 174 -8.87 -0.38 -5.13
C HIS A 174 -7.37 -0.72 -5.08
N TRP A 175 -7.02 -2.00 -5.06
CA TRP A 175 -5.62 -2.46 -5.00
C TRP A 175 -4.82 -2.17 -6.28
N VAL A 176 -5.46 -2.28 -7.45
CA VAL A 176 -4.80 -2.09 -8.74
C VAL A 176 -4.96 -0.67 -9.27
N VAL A 177 -6.18 -0.20 -9.45
CA VAL A 177 -6.45 1.05 -10.17
C VAL A 177 -6.05 2.26 -9.34
N ASP A 178 -6.42 2.29 -8.05
CA ASP A 178 -6.07 3.43 -7.21
C ASP A 178 -4.55 3.52 -7.05
N GLY A 179 -3.91 2.38 -6.74
CA GLY A 179 -2.45 2.27 -6.68
C GLY A 179 -1.76 2.71 -7.97
N LEU A 180 -2.27 2.29 -9.13
CA LEU A 180 -1.74 2.68 -10.44
C LEU A 180 -1.86 4.18 -10.69
N ILE A 181 -3.00 4.81 -10.38
CA ILE A 181 -3.18 6.27 -10.56
C ILE A 181 -2.16 7.04 -9.71
N VAL A 182 -1.97 6.62 -8.46
CA VAL A 182 -0.96 7.23 -7.58
C VAL A 182 0.45 7.00 -8.12
N GLY A 183 0.76 5.80 -8.61
CA GLY A 183 2.06 5.49 -9.24
C GLY A 183 2.32 6.30 -10.51
N VAL A 184 1.31 6.52 -11.35
CA VAL A 184 1.40 7.44 -12.50
C VAL A 184 1.71 8.86 -12.02
N GLY A 185 1.05 9.30 -10.94
CA GLY A 185 1.37 10.56 -10.26
C GLY A 185 2.83 10.66 -9.83
N ALA A 186 3.36 9.62 -9.19
CA ALA A 186 4.76 9.53 -8.80
C ALA A 186 5.71 9.70 -10.00
N ARG A 187 5.41 9.03 -11.12
CA ARG A 187 6.18 9.16 -12.38
C ARG A 187 6.14 10.57 -12.93
N VAL A 188 4.97 11.21 -12.95
CA VAL A 188 4.84 12.63 -13.35
C VAL A 188 5.70 13.51 -12.46
N GLY A 189 5.73 13.27 -11.14
CA GLY A 189 6.60 13.97 -10.20
C GLY A 189 8.08 13.87 -10.58
N VAL A 190 8.58 12.68 -10.90
CA VAL A 190 9.96 12.48 -11.37
C VAL A 190 10.23 13.22 -12.68
N MET A 191 9.32 13.12 -13.65
CA MET A 191 9.49 13.80 -14.95
C MET A 191 9.57 15.32 -14.83
N ILE A 192 8.81 15.92 -13.91
CA ILE A 192 8.85 17.36 -13.65
C ILE A 192 10.22 17.76 -13.08
N ASP A 193 10.79 16.94 -12.21
CA ASP A 193 12.10 17.20 -11.61
C ASP A 193 13.23 17.15 -12.65
N ASP A 194 13.20 16.14 -13.53
CA ASP A 194 14.19 15.96 -14.60
C ASP A 194 14.20 17.13 -15.62
N MET A 195 13.14 17.94 -15.66
CA MET A 195 13.00 19.07 -16.58
C MET A 195 13.56 20.40 -16.03
N ILE A 196 13.98 20.46 -14.76
CA ILE A 196 14.49 21.67 -14.08
C ILE A 196 16.01 21.63 -13.99
#